data_AF-A0A4R4VMF5-F1
#
_entry.id   AF-A0A4R4VMF5-F1
#
_cell.length_a   1.000
_cell.length_b   1.000
_cell.length_c   1.000
_cell.angle_alpha   90.00
_cell.angle_beta   90.00
_cell.angle_gamma   90.00
#
_symmetry.space_group_name_H-M   'P 1'
#
loop_
_entity.id
_entity.type
_entity.pdbx_description
1 polymer ?
#
loop_
_entity_poly.entity_id
_entity_poly.type
_entity_poly.pdbx_seq_one_letter_code
_entity_poly.pdbx_strand_id
1 'polypeptide(L)'
;MHVEYSALEASASSAEDQQTRIARARDILRAAFDRDRRTLGDDQYGAELENQLPEIENEIFDAFHAYIHALGEGADRLRVSVRNYKLADGDSSAG
;
A
#
# COMPACT_ATOMS: atom_id res chain seq x y z
N MET A 1 8.41 9.91 -29.21
CA MET A 1 8.06 8.87 -28.23
C MET A 1 8.12 9.44 -26.81
N HIS A 2 7.27 10.42 -26.48
CA HIS A 2 7.27 11.09 -25.17
C HIS A 2 6.03 10.78 -24.31
N VAL A 3 4.93 10.41 -24.96
CA VAL A 3 3.63 10.15 -24.30
C VAL A 3 3.69 8.92 -23.38
N GLU A 4 4.52 7.93 -23.72
CA GLU A 4 4.66 6.72 -22.90
C GLU A 4 5.41 6.98 -21.58
N TYR A 5 6.41 7.88 -21.56
CA TYR A 5 7.14 8.22 -20.32
C TYR A 5 6.26 8.97 -19.34
N SER A 6 5.50 9.95 -19.82
CA SER A 6 4.56 10.69 -18.97
C SER A 6 3.48 9.79 -18.39
N ALA A 7 3.04 8.76 -19.14
CA ALA A 7 2.06 7.81 -18.65
C ALA A 7 2.64 6.92 -17.53
N LEU A 8 3.85 6.38 -17.72
CA LEU A 8 4.53 5.57 -16.70
C LEU A 8 4.86 6.38 -15.44
N GLU A 9 5.30 7.63 -15.59
CA GLU A 9 5.53 8.55 -14.47
C GLU A 9 4.23 8.86 -13.72
N ALA A 10 3.13 9.14 -14.45
CA ALA A 10 1.83 9.38 -13.84
C ALA A 10 1.30 8.14 -13.09
N SER A 11 1.48 6.95 -13.65
CA SER A 11 1.12 5.69 -13.00
C SER A 11 1.94 5.43 -11.73
N ALA A 12 3.25 5.72 -11.75
CA ALA A 12 4.10 5.60 -10.56
C ALA A 12 3.63 6.53 -9.44
N SER A 13 3.41 7.82 -9.75
CA SER A 13 2.90 8.80 -8.79
C SER A 13 1.52 8.40 -8.25
N SER A 14 0.62 7.90 -9.10
CA SER A 14 -0.69 7.43 -8.65
C SER A 14 -0.60 6.24 -7.70
N ALA A 15 0.34 5.32 -7.92
CA ALA A 15 0.54 4.19 -7.03
C ALA A 15 1.05 4.63 -5.65
N GLU A 16 1.93 5.64 -5.58
CA GLU A 16 2.42 6.21 -4.32
C GLU A 16 1.35 6.98 -3.55
N ASP A 17 0.53 7.75 -4.27
CA ASP A 17 -0.61 8.44 -3.68
C ASP A 17 -1.58 7.42 -3.06
N GLN A 18 -1.82 6.32 -3.77
CA GLN A 18 -2.64 5.23 -3.26
C GLN A 18 -1.98 4.54 -2.05
N GLN A 19 -0.67 4.27 -2.10
CA GLN A 19 0.09 3.70 -0.99
C GLN A 19 -0.07 4.56 0.28
N THR A 20 0.05 5.88 0.14
CA THR A 20 -0.11 6.84 1.24
C THR A 20 -1.53 6.83 1.81
N ARG A 21 -2.56 6.82 0.94
CA ARG A 21 -3.96 6.77 1.36
C ARG A 21 -4.29 5.48 2.11
N ILE A 22 -3.81 4.35 1.61
CA ILE A 22 -4.04 3.03 2.22
C ILE A 22 -3.29 2.90 3.54
N ALA A 23 -2.04 3.39 3.63
CA ALA A 23 -1.30 3.44 4.89
C ALA A 23 -2.04 4.25 5.95
N ARG A 24 -2.62 5.40 5.57
CA ARG A 24 -3.45 6.21 6.48
C ARG A 24 -4.72 5.46 6.91
N ALA A 25 -5.39 4.78 6.00
CA ALA A 25 -6.58 3.98 6.33
C ALA A 25 -6.26 2.83 7.30
N ARG A 26 -5.14 2.13 7.08
CA ARG A 26 -4.59 1.13 7.99
C ARG A 26 -4.38 1.72 9.38
N ASP A 27 -3.73 2.87 9.49
CA ASP A 27 -3.41 3.47 10.79
C ASP A 27 -4.67 3.91 11.55
N ILE A 28 -5.67 4.46 10.84
CA ILE A 28 -6.98 4.78 11.43
C ILE A 28 -7.67 3.53 11.95
N LEU A 29 -7.65 2.44 11.18
CA LEU A 29 -8.25 1.18 11.58
C LEU A 29 -7.54 0.59 12.80
N ARG A 30 -6.21 0.67 12.86
CA ARG A 30 -5.43 0.19 14.03
C ARG A 30 -5.82 0.94 15.29
N ALA A 31 -5.93 2.27 15.19
CA ALA A 31 -6.38 3.09 16.30
C ALA A 31 -7.81 2.74 16.76
N ALA A 32 -8.69 2.34 15.84
CA ALA A 32 -10.03 1.85 16.19
C ALA A 32 -9.97 0.50 16.93
N PHE A 33 -9.20 -0.48 16.44
CA PHE A 33 -8.97 -1.74 17.16
C PHE A 33 -8.41 -1.50 18.57
N ASP A 34 -7.40 -0.64 18.71
CA ASP A 34 -6.80 -0.34 20.00
C ASP A 34 -7.76 0.38 20.97
N ARG A 35 -8.66 1.22 20.46
CA ARG A 35 -9.70 1.87 21.26
C ARG A 35 -10.74 0.85 21.71
N ASP A 36 -11.24 0.05 20.77
CA ASP A 36 -12.39 -0.82 21.00
C ASP A 36 -12.00 -2.05 21.85
N ARG A 37 -10.74 -2.51 21.75
CA ARG A 37 -10.16 -3.54 22.65
C ARG A 37 -10.27 -3.15 24.13
N ARG A 38 -10.21 -1.86 24.46
CA ARG A 38 -10.38 -1.35 25.84
C ARG A 38 -11.84 -1.32 26.32
N THR A 39 -12.78 -1.63 25.44
CA THR A 39 -14.23 -1.51 25.69
C THR A 39 -14.97 -2.85 25.66
N LEU A 40 -14.27 -3.97 25.42
CA LEU A 40 -14.86 -5.30 25.53
C LEU A 40 -15.29 -5.52 26.99
N GLY A 41 -16.57 -5.80 27.20
CA GLY A 41 -17.13 -6.07 28.52
C GLY A 41 -16.84 -7.50 28.99
N ASP A 42 -16.94 -7.74 30.30
CA ASP A 42 -16.70 -9.06 30.93
C ASP A 42 -17.82 -10.09 30.71
N ASP A 43 -18.64 -9.92 29.66
CA ASP A 43 -19.68 -10.90 29.32
C ASP A 43 -19.13 -12.00 28.41
N GLN A 44 -19.90 -13.08 28.24
CA GLN A 44 -19.51 -14.22 27.40
C GLN A 44 -19.20 -13.79 25.96
N TYR A 45 -19.91 -12.79 25.44
CA TYR A 45 -19.72 -12.28 24.09
C TYR A 45 -18.40 -11.49 23.97
N GLY A 46 -18.07 -10.68 24.98
CA GLY A 46 -16.79 -9.98 25.08
C GLY A 46 -15.60 -10.93 25.18
N ALA A 47 -15.72 -12.02 25.95
CA ALA A 47 -14.70 -13.05 26.04
C ALA A 47 -14.50 -13.84 24.73
N GLU A 48 -15.58 -14.16 24.01
CA GLU A 48 -15.49 -14.78 22.69
C GLU A 48 -14.84 -13.84 21.66
N LEU A 49 -15.20 -12.56 21.68
CA LEU A 49 -14.57 -11.54 20.84
C LEU A 49 -13.09 -11.36 21.17
N GLU A 50 -12.71 -11.30 22.43
CA GLU A 50 -11.31 -11.15 22.85
C GLU A 50 -10.43 -12.29 22.32
N ASN A 51 -10.99 -13.50 22.17
CA ASN A 51 -10.27 -14.64 21.60
C ASN A 51 -10.12 -14.56 20.07
N GLN A 52 -11.14 -14.10 19.35
CA GLN A 52 -11.14 -14.10 17.87
C GLN A 52 -10.56 -12.82 17.26
N LEU A 53 -10.69 -11.69 17.96
CA LEU A 53 -10.25 -10.39 17.47
C LEU A 53 -8.78 -10.34 17.07
N PRO A 54 -7.82 -10.95 17.79
CA PRO A 54 -6.42 -10.94 17.39
C PRO A 54 -6.17 -11.61 16.03
N GLU A 55 -6.85 -12.71 15.72
CA GLU A 55 -6.71 -13.41 14.44
C GLU A 55 -7.30 -12.57 13.30
N ILE A 56 -8.52 -12.06 13.48
CA ILE A 56 -9.18 -11.16 12.52
C ILE A 56 -8.33 -9.90 12.28
N GLU A 57 -7.78 -9.32 13.34
CA GLU A 57 -6.89 -8.17 13.28
C GLU A 57 -5.65 -8.50 12.45
N ASN A 58 -4.97 -9.61 12.73
CA ASN A 58 -3.78 -10.02 11.97
C ASN A 58 -4.09 -10.20 10.48
N GLU A 59 -5.15 -10.93 10.12
CA GLU A 59 -5.53 -11.13 8.72
C GLU A 59 -5.76 -9.81 7.97
N ILE A 60 -6.49 -8.88 8.59
CA ILE A 60 -6.76 -7.56 8.01
C ILE A 60 -5.46 -6.79 7.80
N PHE A 61 -4.59 -6.75 8.82
CA PHE A 61 -3.38 -5.95 8.76
C PHE A 61 -2.28 -6.55 7.89
N ASP A 62 -2.25 -7.87 7.75
CA ASP A 62 -1.40 -8.57 6.78
C ASP A 62 -1.85 -8.23 5.35
N ALA A 63 -3.16 -8.19 5.08
CA ALA A 63 -3.68 -7.76 3.78
C ALA A 63 -3.30 -6.29 3.46
N PHE A 64 -3.41 -5.39 4.45
CA PHE A 64 -2.93 -4.01 4.28
C PHE A 64 -1.44 -3.96 3.99
N HIS A 65 -0.63 -4.72 4.72
CA HIS A 65 0.82 -4.77 4.52
C HIS A 65 1.18 -5.23 3.11
N ALA A 66 0.62 -6.36 2.67
CA ALA A 66 0.85 -6.92 1.35
C ALA A 66 0.45 -5.94 0.24
N TYR A 67 -0.69 -5.26 0.37
CA TYR A 67 -1.16 -4.32 -0.64
C TYR A 67 -0.31 -3.05 -0.72
N ILE A 68 0.06 -2.47 0.43
CA ILE A 68 0.98 -1.30 0.49
C ILE A 68 2.32 -1.66 -0.14
N HIS A 69 2.85 -2.85 0.16
CA HIS A 69 4.11 -3.32 -0.41
C HIS A 69 4.02 -3.46 -1.94
N ALA A 70 2.95 -4.08 -2.45
CA ALA A 70 2.73 -4.24 -3.89
C ALA A 70 2.65 -2.89 -4.63
N LEU A 71 2.01 -1.88 -4.03
CA LEU A 71 1.96 -0.53 -4.60
C LEU A 71 3.36 0.10 -4.68
N GLY A 72 4.16 -0.01 -3.61
CA GLY A 72 5.53 0.50 -3.58
C GLY A 72 6.43 -0.17 -4.62
N GLU A 73 6.43 -1.51 -4.68
CA GLU A 73 7.20 -2.24 -5.69
C GLU A 73 6.77 -1.89 -7.12
N GLY A 74 5.46 -1.72 -7.34
CA GLY A 74 4.92 -1.31 -8.64
C GLY A 74 5.42 0.06 -9.07
N ALA A 75 5.37 1.05 -8.18
CA ALA A 75 5.87 2.40 -8.44
C ALA A 75 7.37 2.39 -8.76
N ASP A 76 8.18 1.63 -8.01
CA ASP A 76 9.62 1.52 -8.23
C ASP A 76 9.94 0.89 -9.59
N ARG A 77 9.25 -0.20 -9.97
CA ARG A 77 9.42 -0.84 -11.28
C ARG A 77 9.06 0.11 -12.43
N LEU A 78 7.99 0.89 -12.30
CA LEU A 78 7.60 1.88 -13.31
C LEU A 78 8.69 2.95 -13.49
N ARG A 79 9.29 3.44 -12.39
CA ARG A 79 10.39 4.40 -12.45
C ARG A 79 11.66 3.84 -13.08
N VAL A 80 11.99 2.59 -12.77
CA VAL A 80 13.13 1.90 -13.39
C VAL A 80 12.90 1.80 -14.90
N SER A 81 11.69 1.42 -15.34
CA SER A 81 11.33 1.38 -16.75
C SER A 81 11.49 2.73 -17.43
N VAL A 82 10.97 3.82 -16.83
CA VAL A 82 11.15 5.19 -17.37
C VAL A 82 12.62 5.55 -17.51
N ARG A 83 13.45 5.24 -16.50
CA ARG A 83 14.89 5.50 -16.55
C ARG A 83 15.57 4.75 -17.68
N ASN A 84 15.26 3.46 -17.85
CA ASN A 84 15.84 2.61 -18.88
C ASN A 84 15.46 3.10 -20.28
N TYR A 85 14.21 3.50 -20.49
CA TYR A 85 13.79 4.04 -21.78
C TYR A 85 14.44 5.39 -22.09
N LYS A 86 14.54 6.30 -21.12
CA LYS A 86 15.24 7.58 -21.29
C LYS A 86 16.71 7.38 -21.69
N LEU A 87 17.39 6.37 -21.13
CA LEU A 87 18.76 6.02 -21.50
C LEU A 87 18.83 5.48 -22.94
N ALA A 88 17.94 4.57 -23.32
CA ALA A 88 17.90 3.99 -24.66
C ALA A 88 17.62 5.05 -25.75
N ASP A 89 16.74 6.01 -25.48
CA ASP A 89 16.48 7.13 -26.39
C ASP A 89 17.67 8.08 -26.52
N GLY A 90 18.37 8.33 -25.41
CA GLY A 90 19.60 9.14 -25.40
C GLY A 90 20.69 8.52 -26.27
N ASP A 91 20.93 7.22 -26.14
CA ASP A 91 21.93 6.49 -26.92
C ASP A 91 21.56 6.36 -28.40
N SER A 92 20.26 6.25 -28.73
CA SER A 92 19.79 6.19 -30.12
C SER A 92 19.88 7.52 -30.87
N SER A 93 20.01 8.65 -30.16
CA SER A 93 20.14 9.99 -30.75
C SER A 93 21.59 10.42 -31.02
N ALA A 94 22.56 9.61 -30.59
CA ALA A 94 24.00 9.90 -30.68
C ALA A 94 24.77 9.04 -31.70
N GLY A 95 24.08 8.19 -32.48
CA GLY A 95 24.65 7.36 -33.55
C GLY A 95 24.07 7.70 -34.91
#